data_AF-A0A9D8H4S2-F1
#
_entry.id   AF-A0A9D8H4S2-F1
#
_cell.length_a   1.000
_cell.length_b   1.000
_cell.length_c   1.000
_cell.angle_alpha   90.00
_cell.angle_beta   90.00
_cell.angle_gamma   90.00
#
_symmetry.space_group_name_H-M   'P 1'
#
loop_
_entity.id
_entity.type
_entity.pdbx_description
1 polymer ?
#
loop_
_entity_poly.entity_id
_entity_poly.type
_entity_poly.pdbx_seq_one_letter_code
_entity_poly.pdbx_strand_id
1 'polypeptide(L)'
;MAGFLPPYSPDGGSALVPEMPWHYSGTLLTVEYRTDVERVLALLPPDLDLAPEDPGAVAFIWADWQSCSAEGRELLDPSRSQYLETFAVVRCSYAGTTYSRCVLIWVTTDFAIGRGWFQGYPKKLGSIYLTRAMNHGRAAPRVAPGG
;
A
#
# COMPACT_ATOMS: atom_id res chain seq x y z
N MET A 1 18.89 21.53 11.09
CA MET A 1 18.70 20.42 10.14
C MET A 1 17.21 20.17 10.03
N ALA A 2 16.70 19.97 8.81
CA ALA A 2 15.27 19.87 8.49
C ALA A 2 14.96 18.59 7.68
N GLY A 3 13.69 18.22 7.62
CA GLY A 3 13.17 17.07 6.86
C GLY A 3 12.34 16.11 7.70
N PHE A 4 11.36 15.45 7.08
CA PHE A 4 10.44 14.54 7.75
C PHE A 4 11.11 13.21 8.16
N LEU A 5 11.79 12.56 7.21
CA LEU A 5 12.62 11.37 7.44
C LEU A 5 14.06 11.62 6.95
N PRO A 6 15.07 11.05 7.61
CA PRO A 6 16.47 11.25 7.26
C PRO A 6 16.81 10.77 5.82
N PRO A 7 17.93 11.22 5.25
CA PRO A 7 18.93 12.12 5.85
C PRO A 7 18.47 13.58 5.89
N TYR A 8 18.80 14.28 6.98
CA TYR A 8 18.45 15.69 7.16
C TYR A 8 19.49 16.62 6.54
N SER A 9 19.03 17.71 5.94
CA SER A 9 19.85 18.77 5.34
C SER A 9 19.41 20.15 5.88
N PRO A 10 20.20 21.23 5.67
CA PRO A 10 19.79 22.58 6.11
C PRO A 10 18.44 23.03 5.53
N ASP A 11 18.13 22.68 4.29
CA ASP A 11 16.89 23.02 3.58
C ASP A 11 15.86 21.88 3.55
N GLY A 12 16.23 20.68 4.02
CA GLY A 12 15.37 19.49 4.04
C GLY A 12 15.23 18.78 2.68
N GLY A 13 15.92 19.23 1.63
CA GLY A 13 15.80 18.67 0.28
C GLY A 13 16.28 17.22 0.15
N SER A 14 17.10 16.75 1.09
CA SER A 14 17.61 15.37 1.14
C SER A 14 16.67 14.38 1.84
N ALA A 15 15.58 14.84 2.44
CA ALA A 15 14.67 13.97 3.18
C ALA A 15 14.05 12.91 2.26
N LEU A 16 14.04 11.66 2.71
CA LEU A 16 13.49 10.54 1.93
C LEU A 16 12.01 10.73 1.62
N VAL A 17 11.28 11.35 2.54
CA VAL A 17 9.84 11.54 2.48
C VAL A 17 9.53 13.03 2.68
N PRO A 18 8.65 13.62 1.85
CA PRO A 18 8.21 15.00 2.02
C PRO A 18 7.23 15.13 3.20
N GLU A 19 7.00 16.35 3.66
CA GLU A 19 5.99 16.63 4.69
C GLU A 19 4.57 16.19 4.28
N MET A 20 3.77 15.84 5.28
CA MET A 20 2.35 15.50 5.13
C MET A 20 1.49 16.76 4.86
N PRO A 21 0.29 16.65 4.26
CA PRO A 21 -0.40 15.42 3.84
C PRO A 21 0.18 14.82 2.54
N TRP A 22 -0.06 13.52 2.38
CA TRP A 22 0.27 12.80 1.15
C TRP A 22 -1.00 12.40 0.41
N HIS A 23 -1.04 12.67 -0.88
CA HIS A 23 -2.14 12.32 -1.78
C HIS A 23 -1.76 11.08 -2.59
N TYR A 24 -2.72 10.18 -2.81
CA TYR A 24 -2.51 8.93 -3.53
C TYR A 24 -3.58 8.77 -4.62
N SER A 25 -3.15 8.35 -5.81
CA SER A 25 -4.00 7.97 -6.94
C SER A 25 -3.47 6.66 -7.50
N GLY A 26 -4.34 5.67 -7.74
CA GLY A 26 -3.86 4.39 -8.21
C GLY A 26 -4.92 3.52 -8.84
N THR A 27 -4.44 2.51 -9.56
CA THR A 27 -5.24 1.43 -10.11
C THR A 27 -4.95 0.17 -9.32
N LEU A 28 -6.01 -0.52 -8.87
CA LEU A 28 -5.90 -1.68 -7.99
C LEU A 28 -6.49 -2.92 -8.67
N LEU A 29 -5.81 -4.06 -8.50
CA LEU A 29 -6.35 -5.39 -8.73
C LEU A 29 -6.47 -6.09 -7.37
N THR A 30 -7.67 -6.49 -7.00
CA THR A 30 -7.94 -7.17 -5.72
C THR A 30 -8.45 -8.57 -5.98
N VAL A 31 -7.87 -9.54 -5.28
CA VAL A 31 -8.37 -10.91 -5.22
C VAL A 31 -8.75 -11.21 -3.77
N GLU A 32 -10.01 -11.59 -3.57
CA GLU A 32 -10.48 -12.07 -2.27
C GLU A 32 -10.46 -13.60 -2.24
N TYR A 33 -9.95 -14.17 -1.15
CA TYR A 33 -9.96 -15.60 -0.93
C TYR A 33 -10.22 -15.92 0.55
N ARG A 34 -10.53 -17.19 0.83
CA ARG A 34 -10.73 -17.69 2.19
C ARG A 34 -9.59 -18.63 2.55
N THR A 35 -9.12 -18.52 3.79
CA THR A 35 -8.05 -19.36 4.32
C THR A 35 -8.41 -19.87 5.72
N ASP A 36 -7.51 -20.66 6.29
CA ASP A 36 -7.64 -21.19 7.65
C ASP A 36 -7.66 -20.05 8.68
N VAL A 37 -8.73 -20.01 9.48
CA VAL A 37 -8.99 -19.00 10.51
C VAL A 37 -7.87 -18.97 11.55
N GLU A 38 -7.29 -20.12 11.89
CA GLU A 38 -6.19 -20.19 12.86
C GLU A 38 -4.93 -19.48 12.32
N ARG A 39 -4.72 -19.50 11.00
CA ARG A 39 -3.61 -18.79 10.35
C ARG A 39 -3.82 -17.29 10.32
N VAL A 40 -5.06 -16.83 10.16
CA VAL A 40 -5.39 -15.41 10.31
C VAL A 40 -5.15 -14.95 11.74
N LEU A 41 -5.66 -15.69 12.73
CA LEU A 41 -5.46 -15.37 14.15
C LEU A 41 -3.97 -15.26 14.52
N ALA A 42 -3.13 -16.17 14.01
CA ALA A 42 -1.69 -16.16 14.28
C ALA A 42 -0.95 -14.91 13.76
N LEU A 43 -1.55 -14.13 12.84
CA LEU A 43 -1.00 -12.88 12.33
C LEU A 43 -1.51 -11.64 13.05
N LEU A 44 -2.54 -11.78 13.90
CA LEU A 44 -3.09 -10.66 14.66
C LEU A 44 -2.25 -10.40 15.91
N PRO A 45 -1.97 -9.12 16.24
CA PRO A 45 -1.39 -8.77 17.52
C PRO A 45 -2.42 -9.04 18.65
N PRO A 46 -1.96 -9.19 19.91
CA PRO A 46 -2.81 -9.65 21.02
C PRO A 46 -4.02 -8.77 21.36
N ASP A 47 -4.03 -7.52 20.89
CA ASP A 47 -5.08 -6.52 21.09
C ASP A 47 -6.20 -6.59 20.03
N LEU A 48 -6.04 -7.42 19.00
CA LEU A 48 -7.03 -7.60 17.94
C LEU A 48 -7.67 -8.98 17.99
N ASP A 49 -9.00 -9.01 17.93
CA ASP A 49 -9.77 -10.23 17.81
C ASP A 49 -10.01 -10.59 16.33
N LEU A 50 -10.38 -11.85 16.08
CA LEU A 50 -10.95 -12.25 14.79
C LEU A 50 -12.20 -11.42 14.48
N ALA A 51 -12.41 -11.11 13.21
CA ALA A 51 -13.66 -10.49 12.78
C ALA A 51 -14.85 -11.45 13.06
N PRO A 52 -16.00 -10.92 13.50
CA PRO A 52 -17.17 -11.77 13.79
C PRO A 52 -17.76 -12.42 12.54
N GLU A 53 -17.57 -11.80 11.37
CA GLU A 53 -18.04 -12.29 10.07
C GLU A 53 -16.86 -12.61 9.16
N ASP A 54 -16.91 -13.80 8.55
CA ASP A 54 -15.92 -14.33 7.61
C ASP A 54 -14.45 -14.16 8.10
N PRO A 55 -14.09 -14.70 9.27
CA PRO A 55 -12.77 -14.51 9.89
C PRO A 55 -11.60 -15.10 9.09
N GLY A 56 -11.89 -15.94 8.10
CA GLY A 56 -10.91 -16.48 7.17
C GLY A 56 -10.72 -15.63 5.90
N ALA A 57 -11.44 -14.51 5.76
CA ALA A 57 -11.37 -13.65 4.59
C ALA A 57 -10.04 -12.91 4.51
N VAL A 58 -9.40 -13.01 3.35
CA VAL A 58 -8.20 -12.28 3.00
C VAL A 58 -8.43 -11.57 1.66
N ALA A 59 -8.07 -10.30 1.60
CA ALA A 59 -7.92 -9.61 0.33
C ALA A 59 -6.42 -9.47 0.03
N PHE A 60 -6.02 -9.88 -1.17
CA PHE A 60 -4.68 -9.69 -1.69
C PHE A 60 -4.73 -8.71 -2.85
N ILE A 61 -4.02 -7.59 -2.70
CA ILE A 61 -4.17 -6.41 -3.52
C ILE A 61 -2.84 -6.11 -4.20
N TRP A 62 -2.90 -5.82 -5.50
CA TRP A 62 -1.83 -5.17 -6.24
C TRP A 62 -2.27 -3.77 -6.62
N ALA A 63 -1.39 -2.79 -6.44
CA ALA A 63 -1.68 -1.40 -6.72
C ALA A 63 -0.54 -0.76 -7.52
N ASP A 64 -0.91 -0.02 -8.55
CA ASP A 64 -0.04 0.91 -9.28
C ASP A 64 -0.33 2.32 -8.79
N TRP A 65 0.57 2.86 -7.96
CA TRP A 65 0.38 4.11 -7.24
C TRP A 65 1.16 5.25 -7.89
N GLN A 66 0.54 6.43 -7.94
CA GLN A 66 1.18 7.72 -8.02
C GLN A 66 0.82 8.53 -6.77
N SER A 67 1.78 9.23 -6.19
CA SER A 67 1.63 9.96 -4.94
C SER A 67 2.43 11.26 -4.92
N CYS A 68 1.97 12.24 -4.14
CA CYS A 68 2.67 13.50 -3.93
C CYS A 68 2.35 14.12 -2.57
N SER A 69 3.17 15.10 -2.16
CA SER A 69 2.85 15.99 -1.03
C SER A 69 1.85 17.07 -1.46
N ALA A 70 1.42 17.91 -0.51
CA ALA A 70 0.50 19.02 -0.78
C ALA A 70 0.94 19.96 -1.91
N GLU A 71 2.25 20.16 -2.10
CA GLU A 71 2.78 21.05 -3.15
C GLU A 71 2.89 20.37 -4.52
N GLY A 72 2.74 19.04 -4.59
CA GLY A 72 2.72 18.30 -5.85
C GLY A 72 4.04 18.23 -6.63
N ARG A 73 5.16 18.71 -6.07
CA ARG A 73 6.45 18.77 -6.78
C ARG A 73 6.94 17.41 -7.24
N GLU A 74 6.63 16.33 -6.51
CA GLU A 74 7.03 14.97 -6.84
C GLU A 74 6.38 14.49 -8.15
N LEU A 75 5.27 15.08 -8.59
CA LEU A 75 4.60 14.70 -9.84
C LEU A 75 5.41 15.05 -11.09
N LEU A 76 6.41 15.93 -10.96
CA LEU A 76 7.34 16.26 -12.04
C LEU A 76 8.44 15.19 -12.22
N ASP A 77 8.61 14.30 -11.25
CA ASP A 77 9.60 13.23 -11.28
C ASP A 77 8.93 11.89 -10.91
N PRO A 78 8.57 11.06 -11.92
CA PRO A 78 7.87 9.80 -11.66
C PRO A 78 8.68 8.84 -10.77
N SER A 79 10.02 8.94 -10.73
CA SER A 79 10.83 8.09 -9.85
C SER A 79 10.61 8.38 -8.36
N ARG A 80 10.11 9.57 -8.02
CA ARG A 80 9.83 10.03 -6.66
C ARG A 80 8.35 10.01 -6.28
N SER A 81 7.46 9.86 -7.27
CA SER A 81 6.01 9.86 -7.07
C SER A 81 5.36 8.51 -7.36
N GLN A 82 5.95 7.64 -8.17
CA GLN A 82 5.35 6.38 -8.60
C GLN A 82 5.99 5.17 -7.92
N TYR A 83 5.16 4.18 -7.57
CA TYR A 83 5.61 2.89 -7.05
C TYR A 83 4.54 1.83 -7.24
N LEU A 84 4.95 0.57 -7.32
CA LEU A 84 4.03 -0.56 -7.26
C LEU A 84 3.98 -1.10 -5.83
N GLU A 85 2.83 -1.60 -5.43
CA GLU A 85 2.58 -2.15 -4.10
C GLU A 85 1.77 -3.45 -4.19
N THR A 86 2.12 -4.42 -3.36
CA THR A 86 1.34 -5.66 -3.20
C THR A 86 1.18 -5.95 -1.73
N PHE A 87 -0.04 -6.18 -1.27
CA PHE A 87 -0.31 -6.34 0.15
C PHE A 87 -1.49 -7.25 0.44
N ALA A 88 -1.39 -7.97 1.55
CA ALA A 88 -2.45 -8.80 2.09
C ALA A 88 -3.08 -8.10 3.30
N VAL A 89 -4.41 -8.07 3.32
CA VAL A 89 -5.19 -7.60 4.45
C VAL A 89 -6.15 -8.68 4.94
N VAL A 90 -6.35 -8.73 6.24
CA VAL A 90 -7.32 -9.61 6.91
C VAL A 90 -8.32 -8.76 7.68
N ARG A 91 -9.53 -9.28 7.88
CA ARG A 91 -10.51 -8.62 8.75
C ARG A 91 -10.19 -8.94 10.21
N CYS A 92 -10.32 -7.95 11.08
CA CYS A 92 -10.18 -8.11 12.52
C CYS A 92 -11.21 -7.24 13.26
N SER A 93 -11.36 -7.47 14.56
CA SER A 93 -12.18 -6.65 15.44
C SER A 93 -11.29 -5.97 16.49
N TYR A 94 -11.52 -4.69 16.72
CA TYR A 94 -10.94 -3.93 17.83
C TYR A 94 -12.06 -3.19 18.55
N ALA A 95 -12.21 -3.46 19.86
CA ALA A 95 -13.27 -2.88 20.68
C ALA A 95 -14.67 -3.00 20.05
N GLY A 96 -14.99 -4.15 19.45
CA GLY A 96 -16.27 -4.44 18.80
C GLY A 96 -16.45 -3.79 17.42
N THR A 97 -15.44 -3.07 16.89
CA THR A 97 -15.48 -2.47 15.57
C THR A 97 -14.65 -3.29 14.59
N THR A 98 -15.22 -3.61 13.41
CA THR A 98 -14.50 -4.34 12.36
C THR A 98 -13.54 -3.41 11.62
N TYR A 99 -12.28 -3.84 11.50
CA TYR A 99 -11.22 -3.18 10.74
C TYR A 99 -10.60 -4.12 9.72
N SER A 100 -9.75 -3.55 8.85
CA SER A 100 -8.87 -4.28 7.96
C SER A 100 -7.43 -4.09 8.41
N ARG A 101 -6.72 -5.19 8.68
CA ARG A 101 -5.32 -5.17 9.11
C ARG A 101 -4.44 -5.65 7.97
N CYS A 102 -3.54 -4.79 7.51
CA CYS A 102 -2.47 -5.20 6.61
C CYS A 102 -1.43 -6.05 7.35
N VAL A 103 -1.29 -7.31 6.95
CA VAL A 103 -0.42 -8.29 7.60
C VAL A 103 0.91 -8.46 6.86
N LEU A 104 0.91 -8.25 5.54
CA LEU A 104 2.09 -8.38 4.68
C LEU A 104 2.00 -7.34 3.56
N ILE A 105 3.11 -6.69 3.24
CA ILE A 105 3.16 -5.65 2.21
C ILE A 105 4.56 -5.49 1.63
N TRP A 106 4.62 -5.38 0.31
CA TRP A 106 5.82 -5.13 -0.48
C TRP A 106 5.63 -3.91 -1.38
N VAL A 107 6.70 -3.16 -1.59
CA VAL A 107 6.74 -2.01 -2.51
C VAL A 107 8.02 -2.02 -3.34
N THR A 108 8.02 -1.28 -4.44
CA THR A 108 9.18 -1.19 -5.34
C THR A 108 10.12 -0.02 -5.06
N THR A 109 9.77 0.89 -4.14
CA THR A 109 10.57 2.08 -3.84
C THR A 109 10.74 2.32 -2.34
N ASP A 110 11.85 2.95 -1.97
CA ASP A 110 12.27 3.24 -0.61
C ASP A 110 11.41 4.33 0.07
N PHE A 111 11.03 5.40 -0.64
CA PHE A 111 10.18 6.44 -0.07
C PHE A 111 8.82 5.86 0.38
N ALA A 112 8.31 4.86 -0.34
CA ALA A 112 7.07 4.17 0.02
C ALA A 112 7.25 3.31 1.27
N ILE A 113 8.44 2.72 1.47
CA ILE A 113 8.83 2.02 2.71
C ILE A 113 8.88 3.01 3.87
N GLY A 114 9.60 4.13 3.72
CA GLY A 114 9.74 5.16 4.75
C GLY A 114 8.39 5.67 5.24
N ARG A 115 7.49 6.03 4.31
CA ARG A 115 6.10 6.40 4.64
C ARG A 115 5.33 5.26 5.29
N GLY A 116 5.52 4.03 4.79
CA GLY A 116 4.84 2.84 5.31
C GLY A 116 5.19 2.59 6.77
N TRP A 117 6.47 2.58 7.12
CA TRP A 117 6.92 2.37 8.49
C TRP A 117 6.43 3.44 9.44
N PHE A 118 6.45 4.72 9.03
CA PHE A 118 5.85 5.80 9.81
C PHE A 118 4.37 5.56 10.11
N GLN A 119 3.61 5.03 9.14
CA GLN A 119 2.19 4.70 9.27
C GLN A 119 1.91 3.35 9.95
N GLY A 120 2.93 2.56 10.32
CA GLY A 120 2.76 1.22 10.89
C GLY A 120 2.50 0.09 9.87
N TYR A 121 2.68 0.35 8.57
CA TYR A 121 2.68 -0.69 7.54
C TYR A 121 4.01 -1.45 7.55
N PRO A 122 4.02 -2.80 7.62
CA PRO A 122 5.24 -3.60 7.69
C PRO A 122 5.89 -3.79 6.31
N LYS A 123 6.13 -2.69 5.59
CA LYS A 123 6.61 -2.70 4.20
C LYS A 123 8.03 -3.24 4.08
N LYS A 124 8.26 -4.03 3.04
CA LYS A 124 9.60 -4.42 2.57
C LYS A 124 9.73 -4.16 1.06
N LEU A 125 10.97 -4.14 0.56
CA LEU A 125 11.23 -4.05 -0.86
C LEU A 125 10.83 -5.35 -1.58
N GLY A 126 10.28 -5.25 -2.78
CA GLY A 126 9.94 -6.40 -3.62
C GLY A 126 9.91 -6.05 -5.11
N SER A 127 9.82 -7.09 -5.94
CA SER A 127 9.58 -6.97 -7.38
C SER A 127 8.11 -7.25 -7.66
N ILE A 128 7.41 -6.29 -8.24
CA ILE A 128 5.97 -6.32 -8.43
C ILE A 128 5.67 -5.99 -9.89
N TYR A 129 4.70 -6.68 -10.47
CA TYR A 129 4.29 -6.49 -11.85
C TYR A 129 2.76 -6.52 -11.92
N LEU A 130 2.19 -5.65 -12.75
CA LEU A 130 0.75 -5.53 -12.92
C LEU A 130 0.40 -5.46 -14.40
N THR A 131 -0.64 -6.20 -14.81
CA THR A 131 -1.23 -6.02 -16.12
C THR A 131 -1.89 -4.64 -16.18
N ARG A 132 -1.60 -3.86 -17.24
CA ARG A 132 -2.14 -2.51 -17.42
C ARG A 132 -3.13 -2.47 -18.58
N ALA A 133 -4.31 -1.91 -18.33
CA ALA A 133 -5.22 -1.54 -19.41
C ALA A 133 -4.70 -0.27 -20.09
N MET A 134 -4.41 -0.36 -21.38
CA MET A 134 -3.95 0.78 -22.18
C MET A 134 -5.07 1.21 -23.13
N ASN A 135 -5.22 2.52 -23.30
CA ASN A 135 -6.27 3.08 -24.17
C ASN A 135 -6.08 2.62 -25.64
N HIS A 136 -4.85 2.34 -26.06
CA HIS A 136 -4.51 1.96 -27.44
C HIS A 136 -3.57 0.74 -27.50
N GLY A 137 -3.62 -0.01 -28.61
CA GLY A 137 -2.73 -1.15 -28.88
C GLY A 137 -3.39 -2.54 -28.75
N ARG A 138 -2.66 -3.59 -29.17
CA ARG A 138 -3.14 -5.00 -29.15
C ARG A 138 -2.63 -5.80 -27.94
N ALA A 139 -1.64 -5.30 -27.22
CA ALA A 139 -0.95 -6.02 -26.14
C ALA A 139 -1.58 -5.82 -24.75
N ALA A 140 -2.50 -4.86 -24.60
CA ALA A 140 -3.17 -4.60 -23.33
C ALA A 140 -4.57 -5.24 -23.31
N PRO A 141 -5.02 -5.77 -22.16
CA PRO A 141 -6.42 -6.16 -21.99
C PRO A 141 -7.34 -4.95 -22.15
N ARG A 142 -8.61 -5.23 -22.43
CA ARG A 142 -9.67 -4.23 -22.53
C ARG A 142 -10.60 -4.37 -21.34
N VAL A 143 -10.81 -3.27 -20.63
CA VAL A 143 -11.81 -3.21 -19.56
C VAL A 143 -13.18 -3.38 -20.21
N ALA A 144 -13.95 -4.34 -19.71
CA ALA A 144 -15.25 -4.72 -20.24
C ALA A 144 -16.26 -4.91 -19.08
N PRO A 145 -17.56 -5.10 -19.37
CA PRO A 145 -18.52 -5.42 -18.31
C PRO A 145 -18.05 -6.64 -17.50
N GLY A 146 -17.93 -6.47 -16.18
CA GLY A 146 -17.40 -7.48 -15.26
C GLY A 146 -15.96 -7.24 -14.79
N GLY A 147 -15.27 -6.25 -15.37
CA GLY A 147 -13.85 -5.98 -15.12
C GLY A 147 -13.00 -6.45 -16.29
#